data_AF-D0UQ41-F1
#
_entry.id   AF-D0UQ41-F1
#
_cell.length_a   1.000
_cell.length_b   1.000
_cell.length_c   1.000
_cell.angle_alpha   90.00
_cell.angle_beta   90.00
_cell.angle_gamma   90.00
#
_symmetry.space_group_name_H-M   'P 1'
#
loop_
_entity.id
_entity.type
_entity.pdbx_description
1 polymer ?
#
loop_
_entity_poly.entity_id
_entity_poly.type
_entity_poly.pdbx_seq_one_letter_code
_entity_poly.pdbx_strand_id
1 'polypeptide(L)'
;VLTMIAHPTEAWRESHFKDIITKVANIELYYRAINFYLDFKPMLLNDLLLVLSPRMDHTRSVNFFRKNGHLKLVKPYLRSVQSLNNKAINEALNSLLIEEDDFAGLRASIDAF
;
A
#
# COMPACT_ATOMS: atom_id res chain seq x y z
N VAL A 1 3.76 17.93 -4.75
CA VAL A 1 2.99 17.00 -3.88
C VAL A 1 2.15 17.73 -2.86
N LEU A 2 2.76 18.49 -1.92
CA LEU A 2 2.01 19.16 -0.85
C LEU A 2 0.85 20.04 -1.34
N THR A 3 1.07 20.82 -2.40
CA THR A 3 0.00 21.63 -3.03
C THR A 3 -1.15 20.78 -3.56
N MET A 4 -0.87 19.61 -4.14
CA MET A 4 -1.90 18.69 -4.63
C MET A 4 -2.68 18.04 -3.47
N ILE A 5 -2.04 17.84 -2.31
CA ILE A 5 -2.71 17.34 -1.09
C ILE A 5 -3.58 18.44 -0.48
N ALA A 6 -3.11 19.68 -0.45
CA ALA A 6 -3.83 20.81 0.13
C ALA A 6 -5.00 21.30 -0.75
N HIS A 7 -4.89 21.15 -2.07
CA HIS A 7 -5.87 21.62 -3.05
C HIS A 7 -6.25 20.51 -4.05
N PRO A 8 -6.89 19.42 -3.59
CA PRO A 8 -7.09 18.22 -4.40
C PRO A 8 -7.98 18.46 -5.62
N THR A 9 -9.04 19.26 -5.50
CA THR A 9 -9.97 19.52 -6.60
C THR A 9 -9.33 20.28 -7.77
N GLU A 10 -8.35 21.14 -7.48
CA GLU A 10 -7.75 22.05 -8.47
C GLU A 10 -6.44 21.52 -9.03
N ALA A 11 -5.62 20.89 -8.19
CA ALA A 11 -4.23 20.57 -8.50
C ALA A 11 -3.96 19.08 -8.67
N TRP A 12 -4.78 18.18 -8.11
CA TRP A 12 -4.50 16.75 -8.19
C TRP A 12 -4.82 16.20 -9.59
N ARG A 13 -3.84 15.52 -10.18
CA ARG A 13 -4.00 14.68 -11.36
C ARG A 13 -3.26 13.38 -11.12
N GLU A 14 -3.91 12.26 -11.35
CA GLU A 14 -3.43 10.95 -10.92
C GLU A 14 -2.02 10.62 -11.44
N SER A 15 -1.82 10.68 -12.77
CA SER A 15 -0.52 10.39 -13.41
C SER A 15 0.57 11.33 -12.90
N HIS A 16 0.29 12.63 -12.89
CA HIS A 16 1.22 13.66 -12.45
C HIS A 16 1.62 13.49 -10.98
N PHE A 17 0.67 13.12 -10.11
CA PHE A 17 0.96 12.86 -8.70
C PHE A 17 1.92 11.67 -8.55
N LYS A 18 1.64 10.55 -9.25
CA LYS A 18 2.49 9.34 -9.24
C LYS A 18 3.90 9.63 -9.76
N ASP A 19 4.05 10.47 -10.79
CA ASP A 19 5.35 10.84 -11.34
C ASP A 19 6.18 11.72 -10.40
N ILE A 20 5.53 12.59 -9.62
CA ILE A 20 6.24 13.49 -8.72
C ILE A 20 6.59 12.78 -7.41
N ILE A 21 5.69 11.99 -6.84
CA ILE A 21 5.89 11.40 -5.50
C ILE A 21 7.10 10.46 -5.47
N THR A 22 7.39 9.74 -6.55
CA THR A 22 8.57 8.85 -6.66
C THR A 22 9.90 9.59 -6.57
N LYS A 23 9.92 10.85 -7.02
CA LYS A 23 11.12 11.71 -7.02
C LYS A 23 11.39 12.35 -5.66
N VAL A 24 10.44 12.28 -4.74
CA VAL A 24 10.58 12.86 -3.39
C VAL A 24 11.51 11.99 -2.55
N ALA A 25 12.52 12.61 -1.93
CA ALA A 25 13.46 11.91 -1.04
C ALA A 25 12.91 11.72 0.39
N ASN A 26 12.01 12.60 0.84
CA ASN A 26 11.44 12.52 2.18
C ASN A 26 10.32 11.47 2.25
N ILE A 27 10.59 10.36 2.93
CA ILE A 27 9.68 9.22 3.08
C ILE A 27 8.41 9.59 3.87
N GLU A 28 8.45 10.59 4.76
CA GLU A 28 7.25 11.02 5.48
C GLU A 28 6.18 11.58 4.54
N LEU A 29 6.58 12.12 3.38
CA LEU A 29 5.63 12.56 2.36
C LEU A 29 4.89 11.38 1.70
N TYR A 30 5.42 10.16 1.75
CA TYR A 30 4.74 8.97 1.23
C TYR A 30 3.58 8.60 2.14
N TYR A 31 3.79 8.59 3.47
CA TYR A 31 2.72 8.33 4.42
C TYR A 31 1.64 9.42 4.40
N ARG A 32 2.02 10.69 4.17
CA ARG A 32 1.03 11.75 3.94
C ARG A 32 0.25 11.53 2.64
N ALA A 33 0.90 11.07 1.57
CA ALA A 33 0.22 10.73 0.32
C ALA A 33 -0.71 9.52 0.48
N ILE A 34 -0.30 8.50 1.24
CA ILE A 34 -1.12 7.33 1.57
C ILE A 34 -2.38 7.75 2.32
N ASN A 35 -2.26 8.60 3.36
CA ASN A 35 -3.41 9.14 4.07
C ASN A 35 -4.34 9.91 3.13
N PHE A 36 -3.76 10.79 2.31
CA PHE A 36 -4.53 11.53 1.31
C PHE A 36 -5.32 10.60 0.36
N TYR A 37 -4.72 9.51 -0.11
CA TYR A 37 -5.42 8.54 -0.96
C TYR A 37 -6.47 7.73 -0.19
N LEU A 38 -6.21 7.35 1.06
CA LEU A 38 -7.20 6.69 1.91
C LEU A 38 -8.46 7.53 2.07
N ASP A 39 -8.31 8.83 2.32
CA ASP A 39 -9.42 9.75 2.58
C ASP A 39 -10.17 10.16 1.29
N PHE A 40 -9.44 10.45 0.20
CA PHE A 40 -10.02 11.08 -0.99
C PHE A 40 -10.21 10.13 -2.19
N LYS A 41 -9.38 9.08 -2.33
CA LYS A 41 -9.33 8.19 -3.51
C LYS A 41 -8.91 6.74 -3.15
N PRO A 42 -9.65 6.04 -2.26
CA PRO A 42 -9.21 4.73 -1.73
C PRO A 42 -9.03 3.67 -2.82
N MET A 43 -9.80 3.73 -3.91
CA MET A 43 -9.71 2.79 -5.03
C MET A 43 -8.38 2.90 -5.81
N LEU A 44 -7.70 4.05 -5.74
CA LEU A 44 -6.42 4.28 -6.41
C LEU A 44 -5.20 4.03 -5.49
N LEU A 45 -5.44 3.64 -4.23
CA LEU A 45 -4.39 3.48 -3.24
C LEU A 45 -3.42 2.36 -3.63
N ASN A 46 -3.91 1.22 -4.10
CA ASN A 46 -3.04 0.09 -4.46
C ASN A 46 -2.05 0.46 -5.57
N ASP A 47 -2.51 1.18 -6.59
CA ASP A 47 -1.66 1.66 -7.68
C ASP A 47 -0.59 2.65 -7.19
N LEU A 48 -0.95 3.53 -6.25
CA LEU A 48 0.03 4.40 -5.59
C LEU A 48 1.06 3.57 -4.83
N LEU A 49 0.62 2.59 -4.03
CA LEU A 49 1.52 1.76 -3.24
C LEU A 49 2.51 0.99 -4.10
N LEU A 50 2.08 0.45 -5.24
CA LEU A 50 2.96 -0.22 -6.21
C LEU A 50 4.09 0.69 -6.70
N VAL A 51 3.76 1.93 -7.02
CA VAL A 51 4.73 2.94 -7.50
C VAL A 51 5.72 3.33 -6.39
N LEU A 52 5.28 3.31 -5.13
CA LEU A 52 6.12 3.63 -3.98
C LEU A 52 6.92 2.44 -3.44
N SER A 53 6.52 1.20 -3.77
CA SER A 53 7.12 -0.06 -3.30
C SER A 53 8.64 -0.06 -3.25
N PRO A 54 9.39 0.39 -4.29
CA PRO A 54 10.86 0.28 -4.29
C PRO A 54 11.57 1.05 -3.18
N ARG A 55 10.90 2.02 -2.55
CA ARG A 55 11.49 2.91 -1.53
C ARG A 55 10.72 2.90 -0.21
N MET A 56 9.65 2.10 -0.12
CA MET A 56 8.81 2.03 1.08
C MET A 56 9.34 1.02 2.09
N ASP A 57 9.18 1.33 3.37
CA ASP A 57 9.29 0.34 4.44
C ASP A 57 7.99 -0.47 4.52
N HIS A 58 8.04 -1.70 4.03
CA HIS A 58 6.88 -2.60 3.99
C HIS A 58 6.37 -2.96 5.39
N THR A 59 7.27 -3.16 6.36
CA THR A 59 6.91 -3.51 7.73
C THR A 59 6.16 -2.35 8.41
N ARG A 60 6.67 -1.12 8.27
CA ARG A 60 5.99 0.08 8.77
C ARG A 60 4.63 0.28 8.10
N SER A 61 4.53 0.02 6.80
CA SER A 61 3.29 0.15 6.03
C SER A 61 2.23 -0.85 6.46
N VAL A 62 2.59 -2.13 6.64
CA VAL A 62 1.69 -3.16 7.18
C VAL A 62 1.16 -2.76 8.55
N ASN A 63 2.05 -2.32 9.45
CA ASN A 63 1.65 -1.89 10.80
C ASN A 63 0.69 -0.70 10.75
N PHE A 64 0.93 0.25 9.84
CA PHE A 64 0.04 1.38 9.61
C PHE A 64 -1.35 0.92 9.16
N PHE A 65 -1.46 0.08 8.13
CA PHE A 65 -2.75 -0.39 7.63
C PHE A 65 -3.48 -1.30 8.62
N ARG A 66 -2.75 -2.13 9.37
CA ARG A 66 -3.32 -2.99 10.42
C ARG A 66 -3.94 -2.15 11.53
N LYS A 67 -3.24 -1.14 12.03
CA LYS A 67 -3.75 -0.26 13.10
C LYS A 67 -4.99 0.53 12.68
N ASN A 68 -5.08 0.92 11.41
CA ASN A 68 -6.20 1.68 10.88
C ASN A 68 -7.33 0.80 10.31
N GLY A 69 -7.24 -0.53 10.39
CA GLY A 69 -8.28 -1.43 9.88
C GLY A 69 -8.39 -1.47 8.34
N HIS A 70 -7.35 -1.08 7.62
CA HIS A 70 -7.33 -0.99 6.16
C HIS A 70 -6.59 -2.13 5.46
N LEU A 71 -6.24 -3.19 6.20
CA LEU A 71 -5.43 -4.28 5.66
C LEU A 71 -6.11 -4.99 4.46
N LYS A 72 -7.44 -5.17 4.51
CA LYS A 72 -8.23 -5.75 3.42
C LYS A 72 -8.17 -4.92 2.13
N LEU A 73 -8.20 -3.59 2.26
CA LEU A 73 -8.15 -2.67 1.11
C LEU A 73 -6.83 -2.81 0.34
N VAL A 74 -5.71 -3.04 1.05
CA VAL A 74 -4.37 -3.12 0.46
C VAL A 74 -3.93 -4.55 0.12
N LYS A 75 -4.84 -5.53 0.18
CA LYS A 75 -4.54 -6.93 -0.16
C LYS A 75 -3.89 -7.11 -1.55
N PRO A 76 -4.32 -6.40 -2.62
CA PRO A 76 -3.64 -6.48 -3.93
C PRO A 76 -2.16 -6.07 -3.86
N TYR A 77 -1.87 -4.98 -3.16
CA TYR A 77 -0.50 -4.55 -2.89
C TYR A 77 0.28 -5.62 -2.09
N LEU A 78 -0.28 -6.17 -1.01
CA LEU A 78 0.40 -7.21 -0.21
C LEU A 78 0.79 -8.42 -1.07
N ARG A 79 -0.11 -8.88 -1.96
CA ARG A 79 0.19 -9.96 -2.92
C ARG A 79 1.33 -9.58 -3.88
N SER A 80 1.34 -8.36 -4.41
CA SER A 80 2.36 -7.94 -5.37
C SER A 80 3.78 -7.85 -4.80
N VAL A 81 3.91 -7.51 -3.51
CA VAL A 81 5.22 -7.36 -2.86
C VAL A 81 5.61 -8.57 -2.02
N GLN A 82 4.81 -9.64 -2.04
CA GLN A 82 5.08 -10.85 -1.28
C GLN A 82 6.40 -11.51 -1.69
N SER A 83 6.79 -11.38 -2.96
CA SER A 83 8.06 -11.91 -3.49
C SER A 83 9.31 -11.33 -2.84
N LEU A 84 9.19 -10.21 -2.11
CA LEU A 84 10.26 -9.66 -1.29
C LEU A 84 10.52 -10.46 0.00
N ASN A 85 9.68 -11.47 0.26
CA ASN A 85 9.72 -12.33 1.44
C ASN A 85 9.83 -11.55 2.77
N ASN A 86 9.05 -10.47 2.87
CA ASN A 86 8.98 -9.69 4.10
C ASN A 86 8.01 -10.36 5.07
N LYS A 87 8.49 -10.70 6.27
CA LYS A 87 7.71 -11.36 7.32
C LYS A 87 6.37 -10.66 7.61
N ALA A 88 6.36 -9.33 7.73
CA ALA A 88 5.13 -8.60 8.04
C ALA A 88 4.10 -8.66 6.89
N ILE A 89 4.57 -8.67 5.63
CA ILE A 89 3.71 -8.86 4.46
C ILE A 89 3.12 -10.27 4.47
N ASN A 90 3.94 -11.30 4.65
CA ASN A 90 3.49 -12.69 4.64
C ASN A 90 2.47 -12.96 5.75
N GLU A 91 2.77 -12.53 6.98
CA GLU A 91 1.85 -12.67 8.11
C GLU A 91 0.52 -11.94 7.84
N ALA A 92 0.59 -10.69 7.39
CA ALA A 92 -0.61 -9.90 7.08
C ALA A 92 -1.47 -10.56 6.00
N LEU A 93 -0.84 -10.99 4.90
CA LEU A 93 -1.56 -11.62 3.80
C LEU A 93 -2.15 -12.97 4.23
N ASN A 94 -1.38 -13.80 4.94
CA ASN A 94 -1.87 -15.08 5.45
C ASN A 94 -3.04 -14.92 6.40
N SER A 95 -2.99 -13.93 7.31
CA SER A 95 -4.13 -13.62 8.18
C SER A 95 -5.38 -13.27 7.38
N LEU A 96 -5.26 -12.47 6.32
CA LEU A 96 -6.41 -12.14 5.45
C LEU A 96 -6.95 -13.37 4.71
N LEU A 97 -6.08 -14.24 4.21
CA LEU A 97 -6.50 -15.45 3.50
C LEU A 97 -7.23 -16.42 4.43
N ILE A 98 -6.80 -16.52 5.69
CA ILE A 98 -7.49 -17.29 6.73
C ILE A 98 -8.87 -16.70 7.03
N GLU A 99 -8.97 -15.37 7.20
CA GLU A 99 -10.25 -14.70 7.45
C GLU A 99 -11.27 -14.83 6.30
N GLU A 100 -10.79 -15.06 5.08
CA GLU A 100 -11.60 -15.21 3.88
C GLU A 100 -11.83 -16.68 3.48
N ASP A 101 -11.39 -17.64 4.30
CA ASP A 101 -11.43 -19.08 4.01
C ASP A 101 -10.74 -19.49 2.68
N ASP A 102 -9.76 -18.69 2.21
CA ASP A 102 -8.96 -18.95 1.01
C ASP A 102 -7.77 -19.87 1.30
N PHE A 103 -8.06 -21.14 1.63
CA PHE A 103 -7.03 -22.14 1.96
C PHE A 103 -6.10 -22.47 0.80
N ALA A 104 -6.59 -22.37 -0.44
CA ALA A 104 -5.78 -22.58 -1.64
C ALA A 104 -4.75 -21.45 -1.80
N GLY A 105 -5.19 -20.21 -1.64
CA GLY A 105 -4.29 -19.04 -1.64
C GLY A 105 -3.31 -19.08 -0.49
N LEU A 106 -3.73 -19.49 0.71
CA LEU A 106 -2.85 -19.63 1.87
C LEU A 106 -1.75 -20.68 1.64
N ARG A 107 -2.11 -21.82 1.05
CA ARG A 107 -1.13 -22.87 0.74
C ARG A 107 -0.11 -22.37 -0.29
N ALA A 108 -0.57 -21.75 -1.38
CA ALA A 108 0.32 -21.20 -2.39
C ALA A 108 1.25 -20.11 -1.82
N SER A 109 0.73 -19.32 -0.88
CA SER A 109 1.48 -18.28 -0.16
C SER A 109 2.64 -18.86 0.65
N ILE A 110 2.38 -19.91 1.44
CA ILE A 110 3.37 -20.55 2.32
C ILE A 110 4.37 -21.40 1.53
N ASP A 111 3.91 -22.11 0.49
CA ASP A 111 4.77 -22.99 -0.30
C ASP A 111 5.82 -22.18 -1.11
N ALA A 112 5.54 -20.90 -1.41
CA ALA A 112 6.39 -20.06 -2.24
C ALA A 112 7.31 -19.08 -1.47
N PHE A 113 6.95 -18.66 -0.25
CA PHE A 113 7.61 -17.53 0.44
C PHE A 113 7.85 -17.77 1.93
#